data_AF-A0AAU8MCV6-F1
#
_entry.id   AF-A0AAU8MCV6-F1
#
_cell.length_a   1.000
_cell.length_b   1.000
_cell.length_c   1.000
_cell.angle_alpha   90.00
_cell.angle_beta   90.00
_cell.angle_gamma   90.00
#
_symmetry.space_group_name_H-M   'P 1'
#
loop_
_entity.id
_entity.type
_entity.pdbx_description
1 polymer ?
#
loop_
_entity_poly.entity_id
_entity_poly.type
_entity_poly.pdbx_seq_one_letter_code
_entity_poly.pdbx_strand_id
1 'polypeptide(L)'
;MTDLPFDPIQLMREHPEKMRVPGGLLTKQGPQDYVGSMPAITGTLFFNDAHLPEVREAICSCFDEYEALAKDHLTWLWREEPPEGPDKFAYAKAPPMRSMVKRMKENDLMGFCYTSGKQAHDAGDWEFYISGLRGWEAKMGSWGASVLRFSFPLLYVEENPIAFQSMFVSFAKRLESIHGYGGHGLVLSAVRVSDNQPFEAMLADKLNGLDVGLPLGASETADKGIKTVSWLTALSYELVEKIGGIGEIEAELPMDWFAIYDYGSGLVIQSGPIPEAAPTDQPKPARLVLPNRLFKAIRAPKVSLHNPSKNGEPRIIGWAAEQWLKRFDIEEDELMAYKARLLDEPRLTKATTLPDRL
;
A
#
# COMPACT_ATOMS: atom_id res chain seq x y z
N MET A 1 -12.17 -11.58 17.58
CA MET A 1 -13.41 -11.32 16.81
C MET A 1 -14.27 -10.42 17.65
N THR A 2 -14.37 -9.15 17.27
CA THR A 2 -15.36 -8.21 17.80
C THR A 2 -16.74 -8.71 17.39
N ASP A 3 -17.65 -8.89 18.36
CA ASP A 3 -19.05 -9.27 18.11
C ASP A 3 -19.77 -8.11 17.39
N LEU A 4 -19.57 -8.02 16.08
CA LEU A 4 -20.36 -7.15 15.23
C LEU A 4 -21.78 -7.73 15.16
N PRO A 5 -22.84 -6.90 15.22
CA PRO A 5 -24.21 -7.38 15.18
C PRO A 5 -24.63 -7.95 13.81
N PHE A 6 -23.69 -8.12 12.89
CA PHE A 6 -23.85 -8.63 11.53
C PHE A 6 -22.57 -9.34 11.09
N ASP A 7 -22.69 -10.26 10.12
CA ASP A 7 -21.55 -10.85 9.43
C ASP A 7 -20.96 -9.83 8.42
N PRO A 8 -19.71 -9.36 8.62
CA PRO A 8 -19.08 -8.39 7.72
C PRO A 8 -18.94 -8.91 6.29
N ILE A 9 -18.70 -10.21 6.10
CA ILE A 9 -18.54 -10.82 4.78
C ILE A 9 -19.89 -10.80 4.04
N GLN A 10 -20.94 -11.22 4.72
CA GLN A 10 -22.30 -11.16 4.18
C GLN A 10 -22.70 -9.71 3.85
N LEU A 11 -22.39 -8.75 4.73
CA LEU A 11 -22.66 -7.33 4.49
C LEU A 11 -21.95 -6.82 3.23
N MET A 12 -20.67 -7.14 3.06
CA MET A 12 -19.92 -6.72 1.86
C MET A 12 -20.48 -7.33 0.58
N ARG A 13 -20.97 -8.57 0.64
CA ARG A 13 -21.54 -9.28 -0.52
C ARG A 13 -22.92 -8.75 -0.92
N GLU A 14 -23.79 -8.50 0.06
CA GLU A 14 -25.18 -8.08 -0.19
C GLU A 14 -25.31 -6.56 -0.35
N HIS A 15 -24.41 -5.80 0.26
CA HIS A 15 -24.46 -4.34 0.34
C HIS A 15 -23.09 -3.68 0.07
N PRO A 16 -22.46 -3.92 -1.09
CA PRO A 16 -21.16 -3.33 -1.42
C PRO A 16 -21.19 -1.79 -1.41
N GLU A 17 -22.36 -1.17 -1.62
CA GLU A 17 -22.54 0.28 -1.51
C GLU A 17 -22.27 0.84 -0.11
N LYS A 18 -22.42 0.03 0.95
CA LYS A 18 -22.16 0.46 2.34
C LYS A 18 -20.68 0.63 2.66
N MET A 19 -19.80 0.10 1.80
CA MET A 19 -18.35 0.30 1.92
C MET A 19 -17.90 1.66 1.37
N ARG A 20 -18.76 2.34 0.61
CA ARG A 20 -18.44 3.64 -0.01
C ARG A 20 -18.48 4.74 1.02
N VAL A 21 -17.39 5.50 1.10
CA VAL A 21 -17.33 6.70 1.93
C VAL A 21 -17.66 7.91 1.06
N PRO A 22 -18.64 8.75 1.45
CA PRO A 22 -18.94 9.98 0.72
C PRO A 22 -17.73 10.90 0.58
N GLY A 23 -17.61 11.50 -0.60
CA GLY A 23 -16.58 12.49 -0.90
C GLY A 23 -16.65 13.71 0.00
N GLY A 24 -15.50 14.16 0.51
CA GLY A 24 -15.44 15.38 1.33
C GLY A 24 -16.15 15.29 2.68
N LEU A 25 -16.43 14.09 3.20
CA LEU A 25 -17.23 13.85 4.41
C LEU A 25 -16.87 14.73 5.61
N LEU A 26 -15.57 14.97 5.85
CA LEU A 26 -15.08 15.78 6.97
C LEU A 26 -14.46 17.13 6.50
N THR A 27 -14.85 17.60 5.33
CA THR A 27 -14.50 18.94 4.84
C THR A 27 -15.53 19.97 5.30
N LYS A 28 -15.20 21.26 5.18
CA LYS A 28 -16.12 22.36 5.50
C LYS A 28 -17.41 22.33 4.67
N GLN A 29 -17.34 21.84 3.43
CA GLN A 29 -18.47 21.71 2.52
C GLN A 29 -19.38 20.54 2.87
N GLY A 30 -18.92 19.62 3.73
CA GLY A 30 -19.62 18.38 4.06
C GLY A 30 -19.59 17.36 2.91
N PRO A 31 -20.38 16.27 3.03
CA PRO A 31 -20.48 15.23 2.03
C PRO A 31 -20.90 15.77 0.65
N GLN A 32 -20.22 15.32 -0.40
CA GLN A 32 -20.49 15.64 -1.79
C GLN A 32 -20.91 14.39 -2.57
N ASP A 33 -21.53 14.61 -3.73
CA ASP A 33 -22.08 13.54 -4.59
C ASP A 33 -21.00 12.81 -5.41
N TYR A 34 -20.11 12.13 -4.70
CA TYR A 34 -19.10 11.22 -5.26
C TYR A 34 -18.57 10.26 -4.17
N VAL A 35 -17.89 9.20 -4.57
CA VAL A 35 -17.21 8.30 -3.64
C VAL A 35 -15.83 8.85 -3.33
N GLY A 36 -15.64 9.33 -2.09
CA GLY A 36 -14.40 9.91 -1.61
C GLY A 36 -13.32 8.88 -1.37
N SER A 37 -13.72 7.72 -0.85
CA SER A 37 -12.80 6.63 -0.59
C SER A 37 -13.46 5.26 -0.48
N MET A 38 -12.66 4.22 -0.68
CA MET A 38 -13.03 2.81 -0.57
C MET A 38 -12.03 2.05 0.31
N PRO A 39 -12.47 1.31 1.34
CA PRO A 39 -11.59 0.43 2.10
C PRO A 39 -11.19 -0.77 1.25
N ALA A 40 -9.91 -1.10 1.25
CA ALA A 40 -9.33 -2.15 0.42
C ALA A 40 -8.07 -2.73 1.08
N ILE A 41 -7.58 -3.84 0.54
CA ILE A 41 -6.19 -4.26 0.79
C ILE A 41 -5.33 -3.61 -0.27
N THR A 42 -4.33 -2.83 0.15
CA THR A 42 -3.48 -2.04 -0.74
C THR A 42 -2.04 -2.46 -0.60
N GLY A 43 -1.30 -2.48 -1.70
CA GLY A 43 0.12 -2.83 -1.74
C GLY A 43 0.88 -1.70 -2.42
N THR A 44 1.91 -1.19 -1.76
CA THR A 44 2.74 -0.09 -2.24
C THR A 44 4.20 -0.54 -2.28
N LEU A 45 4.85 -0.36 -3.43
CA LEU A 45 6.24 -0.73 -3.67
C LEU A 45 7.01 0.48 -4.20
N PHE A 46 8.22 0.68 -3.66
CA PHE A 46 9.13 1.74 -4.08
C PHE A 46 10.33 1.14 -4.82
N PHE A 47 10.69 1.74 -5.95
CA PHE A 47 11.72 1.22 -6.85
C PHE A 47 12.39 2.34 -7.63
N ASN A 48 13.53 2.04 -8.24
CA ASN A 48 14.33 3.02 -8.97
C ASN A 48 14.02 3.01 -10.47
N ASP A 49 14.50 4.04 -11.17
CA ASP A 49 14.72 4.00 -12.61
C ASP A 49 13.51 3.74 -13.51
N ALA A 50 12.30 4.18 -13.10
CA ALA A 50 11.09 4.11 -13.93
C ALA A 50 11.15 4.90 -15.27
N HIS A 51 12.23 5.64 -15.50
CA HIS A 51 12.54 6.28 -16.78
C HIS A 51 13.18 5.33 -17.80
N LEU A 52 13.77 4.22 -17.36
CA LEU A 52 14.45 3.25 -18.23
C LEU A 52 13.45 2.35 -18.98
N PRO A 53 13.69 2.01 -20.25
CA PRO A 53 12.79 1.19 -21.05
C PRO A 53 12.45 -0.18 -20.43
N GLU A 54 13.45 -0.85 -19.87
CA GLU A 54 13.31 -2.16 -19.22
C GLU A 54 12.44 -2.12 -17.96
N VAL A 55 12.56 -1.05 -17.16
CA VAL A 55 11.73 -0.87 -15.96
C VAL A 55 10.30 -0.51 -16.36
N ARG A 56 10.12 0.29 -17.42
CA ARG A 56 8.78 0.59 -17.98
C ARG A 56 8.08 -0.66 -18.51
N GLU A 57 8.82 -1.56 -19.13
CA GLU A 57 8.35 -2.87 -19.56
C GLU A 57 7.96 -3.75 -18.36
N ALA A 58 8.73 -3.71 -17.27
CA ALA A 58 8.39 -4.39 -16.02
C ALA A 58 7.09 -3.83 -15.39
N ILE A 59 6.91 -2.50 -15.39
CA ILE A 59 5.67 -1.85 -14.93
C ILE A 59 4.47 -2.30 -15.78
N CYS A 60 4.62 -2.33 -17.11
CA CYS A 60 3.57 -2.83 -18.01
C CYS A 60 3.23 -4.29 -17.70
N SER A 61 4.22 -5.11 -17.38
CA SER A 61 4.01 -6.51 -17.01
C SER A 61 3.29 -6.65 -15.65
N CYS A 62 3.58 -5.78 -14.69
CA CYS A 62 2.81 -5.68 -13.45
C CYS A 62 1.35 -5.34 -13.74
N PHE A 63 1.11 -4.35 -14.62
CA PHE A 63 -0.24 -3.99 -15.03
C PHE A 63 -0.96 -5.14 -15.74
N ASP A 64 -0.32 -5.86 -16.66
CA ASP A 64 -0.95 -6.99 -17.37
C ASP A 64 -1.42 -8.09 -16.39
N GLU A 65 -0.64 -8.39 -15.34
CA GLU A 65 -1.03 -9.36 -14.30
C GLU A 65 -2.20 -8.84 -13.45
N TYR A 66 -2.19 -7.55 -13.08
CA TYR A 66 -3.29 -6.92 -12.38
C TYR A 66 -4.57 -6.89 -13.22
N GLU A 67 -4.45 -6.46 -14.47
CA GLU A 67 -5.53 -6.34 -15.45
C GLU A 67 -6.18 -7.70 -15.74
N ALA A 68 -5.41 -8.80 -15.74
CA ALA A 68 -5.96 -10.14 -15.89
C ALA A 68 -7.05 -10.47 -14.85
N LEU A 69 -6.98 -9.89 -13.65
CA LEU A 69 -7.99 -10.00 -12.60
C LEU A 69 -8.99 -8.83 -12.62
N ALA A 70 -8.50 -7.60 -12.82
CA ALA A 70 -9.27 -6.40 -12.59
C ALA A 70 -10.04 -5.88 -13.82
N LYS A 71 -9.76 -6.36 -15.03
CA LYS A 71 -10.27 -5.79 -16.30
C LYS A 71 -11.78 -5.55 -16.33
N ASP A 72 -12.57 -6.46 -15.74
CA ASP A 72 -14.04 -6.40 -15.77
C ASP A 72 -14.59 -5.41 -14.72
N HIS A 73 -13.73 -4.90 -13.83
CA HIS A 73 -14.03 -3.92 -12.79
C HIS A 73 -13.53 -2.52 -13.14
N LEU A 74 -12.49 -2.38 -13.98
CA LEU A 74 -11.91 -1.09 -14.33
C LEU A 74 -12.84 -0.27 -15.21
N THR A 75 -12.98 1.01 -14.88
CA THR A 75 -13.93 1.93 -15.53
C THR A 75 -13.25 3.18 -16.07
N TRP A 76 -12.17 3.64 -15.43
CA TRP A 76 -11.46 4.86 -15.80
C TRP A 76 -9.94 4.69 -15.75
N LEU A 77 -9.29 5.43 -16.63
CA LEU A 77 -7.85 5.66 -16.64
C LEU A 77 -7.59 7.17 -16.54
N TRP A 78 -6.74 7.57 -15.61
CA TRP A 78 -6.09 8.88 -15.55
C TRP A 78 -4.61 8.76 -15.88
N ARG A 79 -4.06 9.76 -16.56
CA ARG A 79 -2.66 9.88 -16.92
C ARG A 79 -2.13 11.21 -16.44
N GLU A 80 -1.03 11.18 -15.69
CA GLU A 80 -0.39 12.40 -15.20
C GLU A 80 0.60 12.92 -16.24
N GLU A 81 0.42 14.18 -16.65
CA GLU A 81 1.25 14.84 -17.65
C GLU A 81 1.58 13.96 -18.89
N PRO A 82 0.56 13.41 -19.58
CA PRO A 82 0.83 12.55 -20.72
C PRO A 82 1.57 13.33 -21.81
N PRO A 83 2.64 12.76 -22.41
CA PRO A 83 3.36 13.45 -23.49
C PRO A 83 2.51 13.65 -24.75
N GLU A 84 1.45 12.85 -24.89
CA GLU A 84 0.49 12.91 -25.99
C GLU A 84 -0.86 12.27 -25.63
N GLY A 85 -1.91 12.70 -26.32
CA GLY A 85 -3.28 12.24 -26.09
C GLY A 85 -3.92 12.81 -24.82
N PRO A 86 -5.15 12.41 -24.49
CA PRO A 86 -5.84 12.94 -23.33
C PRO A 86 -5.27 12.36 -22.02
N ASP A 87 -5.48 13.12 -20.95
CA ASP A 87 -5.15 12.80 -19.55
C ASP A 87 -6.17 11.84 -18.91
N LYS A 88 -7.26 11.54 -19.59
CA LYS A 88 -8.33 10.70 -19.10
C LYS A 88 -9.01 9.89 -20.19
N PHE A 89 -9.32 8.64 -19.87
CA PHE A 89 -10.14 7.75 -20.70
C PHE A 89 -11.18 7.02 -19.86
N ALA A 90 -12.34 6.73 -20.45
CA ALA A 90 -13.09 5.55 -20.03
C ALA A 90 -12.24 4.32 -20.36
N TYR A 91 -12.07 3.39 -19.42
CA TYR A 91 -11.15 2.26 -19.55
C TYR A 91 -11.39 1.44 -20.82
N ALA A 92 -12.66 1.13 -21.14
CA ALA A 92 -13.04 0.40 -22.36
C ALA A 92 -12.64 1.09 -23.68
N LYS A 93 -12.25 2.36 -23.64
CA LYS A 93 -11.78 3.16 -24.80
C LYS A 93 -10.30 3.52 -24.69
N ALA A 94 -9.63 3.14 -23.61
CA ALA A 94 -8.22 3.42 -23.41
C ALA A 94 -7.37 2.54 -24.33
N PRO A 95 -6.30 3.09 -24.95
CA PRO A 95 -5.26 2.26 -25.54
C PRO A 95 -4.60 1.38 -24.45
N PRO A 96 -4.05 0.20 -24.79
CA PRO A 96 -3.29 -0.59 -23.83
C PRO A 96 -2.10 0.20 -23.25
N MET A 97 -1.80 0.03 -21.96
CA MET A 97 -0.71 0.74 -21.26
C MET A 97 0.60 0.67 -22.07
N ARG A 98 0.99 -0.54 -22.44
CA ARG A 98 2.21 -0.82 -23.20
C ARG A 98 2.32 -0.04 -24.50
N SER A 99 1.19 0.20 -25.18
CA SER A 99 1.16 1.01 -26.40
C SER A 99 1.45 2.48 -26.13
N MET A 100 0.93 3.03 -25.04
CA MET A 100 1.21 4.41 -24.61
C MET A 100 2.65 4.56 -24.14
N VAL A 101 3.14 3.62 -23.33
CA VAL A 101 4.49 3.61 -22.77
C VAL A 101 5.57 3.53 -23.84
N LYS A 102 5.35 2.76 -24.92
CA LYS A 102 6.29 2.66 -26.06
C LYS A 102 6.61 4.00 -26.71
N ARG A 103 5.73 5.00 -26.59
CA ARG A 103 5.90 6.33 -27.20
C ARG A 103 6.51 7.34 -26.24
N MET A 104 6.68 6.98 -24.98
CA MET A 104 7.29 7.83 -23.97
C MET A 104 8.81 7.85 -24.09
N LYS A 105 9.40 9.02 -23.84
CA LYS A 105 10.83 9.27 -23.75
C LYS A 105 11.30 9.25 -22.30
N GLU A 106 12.61 9.25 -22.11
CA GLU A 106 13.28 9.19 -20.79
C GLU A 106 12.76 10.23 -19.78
N ASN A 107 12.46 11.45 -20.24
CA ASN A 107 12.03 12.56 -19.36
C ASN A 107 10.50 12.74 -19.28
N ASP A 108 9.74 11.85 -19.89
CA ASP A 108 8.28 11.82 -19.74
C ASP A 108 7.92 11.13 -18.42
N LEU A 109 6.93 11.69 -17.71
CA LEU A 109 6.46 11.15 -16.43
C LEU A 109 5.70 9.82 -16.65
N MET A 110 6.07 8.79 -15.89
CA MET A 110 5.36 7.51 -15.88
C MET A 110 4.21 7.56 -14.89
N GLY A 111 3.15 8.29 -15.25
CA GLY A 111 1.98 8.54 -14.41
C GLY A 111 0.70 7.90 -14.95
N PHE A 112 0.23 6.82 -14.33
CA PHE A 112 -1.04 6.16 -14.69
C PHE A 112 -1.83 5.80 -13.43
N CYS A 113 -3.15 5.99 -13.48
CA CYS A 113 -4.07 5.54 -12.45
C CYS A 113 -5.30 4.89 -13.10
N TYR A 114 -5.41 3.57 -13.00
CA TYR A 114 -6.59 2.80 -13.40
C TYR A 114 -7.45 2.58 -12.16
N THR A 115 -8.76 2.82 -12.28
CA THR A 115 -9.68 2.69 -11.15
C THR A 115 -11.03 2.11 -11.57
N SER A 116 -11.74 1.54 -10.60
CA SER A 116 -13.09 0.99 -10.71
C SER A 116 -14.20 1.95 -10.28
N GLY A 117 -13.88 3.22 -10.00
CA GLY A 117 -14.85 4.25 -9.63
C GLY A 117 -15.98 4.38 -10.67
N LYS A 118 -17.24 4.52 -10.24
CA LYS A 118 -18.37 4.62 -11.19
C LYS A 118 -18.22 5.86 -12.07
N GLN A 119 -17.94 7.01 -11.45
CA GLN A 119 -17.57 8.25 -12.12
C GLN A 119 -16.05 8.40 -12.14
N ALA A 120 -15.53 9.22 -13.05
CA ALA A 120 -14.08 9.43 -13.17
C ALA A 120 -13.41 9.96 -11.90
N HIS A 121 -14.16 10.61 -11.01
CA HIS A 121 -13.67 11.17 -9.76
C HIS A 121 -14.15 10.38 -8.53
N ASP A 122 -14.76 9.21 -8.72
CA ASP A 122 -15.05 8.28 -7.64
C ASP A 122 -13.79 7.47 -7.32
N ALA A 123 -13.56 7.20 -6.04
CA ALA A 123 -12.65 6.14 -5.64
C ALA A 123 -13.21 4.76 -6.01
N GLY A 124 -12.33 3.82 -6.32
CA GLY A 124 -12.64 2.41 -6.58
C GLY A 124 -11.76 1.51 -5.71
N ASP A 125 -12.27 0.35 -5.30
CA ASP A 125 -11.55 -0.65 -4.49
C ASP A 125 -10.58 -1.51 -5.32
N TRP A 126 -10.77 -1.54 -6.64
CA TRP A 126 -9.73 -1.88 -7.62
C TRP A 126 -9.04 -0.60 -8.09
N GLU A 127 -7.76 -0.46 -7.77
CA GLU A 127 -6.86 0.60 -8.23
C GLU A 127 -5.51 0.02 -8.68
N PHE A 128 -4.97 0.55 -9.77
CA PHE A 128 -3.55 0.42 -10.13
C PHE A 128 -2.99 1.82 -10.40
N TYR A 129 -2.08 2.26 -9.56
CA TYR A 129 -1.45 3.58 -9.58
C TYR A 129 0.06 3.43 -9.76
N ILE A 130 0.63 4.21 -10.67
CA ILE A 130 2.08 4.34 -10.85
C ILE A 130 2.43 5.81 -11.00
N SER A 131 3.47 6.23 -10.28
CA SER A 131 4.19 7.47 -10.51
C SER A 131 5.68 7.18 -10.54
N GLY A 132 6.27 7.22 -11.72
CA GLY A 132 7.68 6.97 -11.95
C GLY A 132 8.47 8.24 -12.24
N LEU A 133 9.62 8.38 -11.57
CA LEU A 133 10.53 9.50 -11.74
C LEU A 133 11.00 9.61 -13.21
N ARG A 134 11.10 10.84 -13.68
CA ARG A 134 11.71 11.20 -14.97
C ARG A 134 13.23 10.96 -14.93
N GLY A 135 13.86 10.79 -16.09
CA GLY A 135 15.30 10.58 -16.16
C GLY A 135 16.14 11.68 -15.50
N TRP A 136 15.74 12.94 -15.65
CA TRP A 136 16.43 14.04 -14.98
C TRP A 136 16.24 14.04 -13.45
N GLU A 137 15.07 13.63 -12.94
CA GLU A 137 14.80 13.51 -11.49
C GLU A 137 15.64 12.40 -10.88
N ALA A 138 15.68 11.23 -11.54
CA ALA A 138 16.51 10.10 -11.14
C ALA A 138 18.00 10.48 -11.09
N LYS A 139 18.51 11.21 -12.09
CA LYS A 139 19.91 11.68 -12.12
C LYS A 139 20.25 12.68 -11.01
N MET A 140 19.29 13.49 -10.57
CA MET A 140 19.50 14.40 -9.44
C MET A 140 19.62 13.65 -8.10
N GLY A 141 18.94 12.50 -7.96
CA GLY A 141 19.01 11.65 -6.77
C GLY A 141 18.37 12.23 -5.50
N SER A 142 17.69 13.39 -5.59
CA SER A 142 17.07 14.07 -4.44
C SER A 142 15.54 13.95 -4.40
N TRP A 143 14.93 13.31 -5.39
CA TRP A 143 13.48 13.15 -5.55
C TRP A 143 12.91 11.89 -4.88
N GLY A 144 13.75 11.11 -4.21
CA GLY A 144 13.37 9.84 -3.59
C GLY A 144 13.29 8.71 -4.64
N ALA A 145 12.21 7.94 -4.60
CA ALA A 145 12.00 6.77 -5.47
C ALA A 145 10.73 6.89 -6.33
N SER A 146 10.61 6.01 -7.32
CA SER A 146 9.34 5.76 -8.02
C SER A 146 8.43 4.90 -7.16
N VAL A 147 7.12 4.97 -7.39
CA VAL A 147 6.13 4.24 -6.59
C VAL A 147 5.04 3.61 -7.45
N LEU A 148 4.75 2.35 -7.16
CA LEU A 148 3.59 1.62 -7.67
C LEU A 148 2.69 1.24 -6.48
N ARG A 149 1.39 1.50 -6.61
CA ARG A 149 0.35 1.01 -5.70
C ARG A 149 -0.70 0.23 -6.46
N PHE A 150 -1.20 -0.85 -5.86
CA PHE A 150 -2.38 -1.54 -6.34
C PHE A 150 -3.31 -1.91 -5.18
N SER A 151 -4.57 -2.21 -5.46
CA SER A 151 -5.53 -2.61 -4.44
C SER A 151 -6.49 -3.69 -4.90
N PHE A 152 -6.91 -4.53 -3.95
CA PHE A 152 -8.04 -5.47 -4.11
C PHE A 152 -9.16 -5.13 -3.10
N PRO A 153 -10.44 -5.34 -3.48
CA PRO A 153 -11.54 -5.28 -2.53
C PRO A 153 -11.33 -6.25 -1.37
N LEU A 154 -11.75 -5.85 -0.17
CA LEU A 154 -11.65 -6.68 1.04
C LEU A 154 -12.26 -8.07 0.83
N LEU A 155 -13.48 -8.13 0.27
CA LEU A 155 -14.17 -9.39 0.00
C LEU A 155 -13.38 -10.31 -0.95
N TYR A 156 -12.70 -9.76 -1.95
CA TYR A 156 -11.91 -10.57 -2.88
C TYR A 156 -10.73 -11.24 -2.16
N VAL A 157 -10.07 -10.54 -1.23
CA VAL A 157 -8.96 -11.09 -0.46
C VAL A 157 -9.43 -12.15 0.53
N GLU A 158 -10.60 -11.95 1.17
CA GLU A 158 -11.22 -12.97 2.03
C GLU A 158 -11.55 -14.27 1.26
N GLU A 159 -12.04 -14.15 0.02
CA GLU A 159 -12.39 -15.29 -0.82
C GLU A 159 -11.17 -15.93 -1.52
N ASN A 160 -10.07 -15.17 -1.65
CA ASN A 160 -8.84 -15.58 -2.35
C ASN A 160 -7.59 -15.29 -1.49
N PRO A 161 -7.38 -16.04 -0.39
CA PRO A 161 -6.48 -15.69 0.71
C PRO A 161 -4.98 -15.65 0.38
N ILE A 162 -4.57 -16.02 -0.83
CA ILE A 162 -3.17 -15.95 -1.30
C ILE A 162 -2.97 -15.05 -2.53
N ALA A 163 -4.05 -14.59 -3.17
CA ALA A 163 -3.98 -13.86 -4.45
C ALA A 163 -3.22 -12.54 -4.28
N PHE A 164 -3.48 -11.83 -3.18
CA PHE A 164 -2.83 -10.55 -2.91
C PHE A 164 -1.33 -10.73 -2.63
N GLN A 165 -0.93 -11.69 -1.78
CA GLN A 165 0.48 -11.97 -1.48
C GLN A 165 1.23 -12.38 -2.75
N SER A 166 0.63 -13.24 -3.58
CA SER A 166 1.24 -13.69 -4.84
C SER A 166 1.55 -12.51 -5.76
N MET A 167 0.59 -11.60 -5.95
CA MET A 167 0.78 -10.43 -6.80
C MET A 167 1.79 -9.44 -6.19
N PHE A 168 1.75 -9.23 -4.87
CA PHE A 168 2.70 -8.36 -4.18
C PHE A 168 4.15 -8.85 -4.34
N VAL A 169 4.41 -10.16 -4.15
CA VAL A 169 5.73 -10.78 -4.36
C VAL A 169 6.14 -10.70 -5.83
N SER A 170 5.22 -10.97 -6.75
CA SER A 170 5.46 -10.86 -8.20
C SER A 170 5.90 -9.45 -8.60
N PHE A 171 5.23 -8.42 -8.07
CA PHE A 171 5.57 -7.03 -8.37
C PHE A 171 6.89 -6.62 -7.72
N ALA A 172 7.12 -7.02 -6.46
CA ALA A 172 8.38 -6.76 -5.77
C ALA A 172 9.57 -7.28 -6.58
N LYS A 173 9.43 -8.50 -7.14
CA LYS A 173 10.41 -9.14 -8.02
C LYS A 173 10.63 -8.37 -9.32
N ARG A 174 9.56 -8.06 -10.06
CA ARG A 174 9.65 -7.42 -11.38
C ARG A 174 10.23 -6.01 -11.32
N LEU A 175 9.93 -5.29 -10.25
CA LEU A 175 10.37 -3.91 -10.06
C LEU A 175 11.71 -3.81 -9.33
N GLU A 176 12.28 -4.95 -8.90
CA GLU A 176 13.44 -4.99 -8.01
C GLU A 176 13.29 -4.02 -6.83
N SER A 177 12.17 -4.13 -6.12
CA SER A 177 11.75 -3.10 -5.16
C SER A 177 12.78 -2.87 -4.05
N ILE A 178 12.99 -1.60 -3.69
CA ILE A 178 13.84 -1.19 -2.56
C ILE A 178 13.17 -1.62 -1.26
N HIS A 179 11.89 -1.27 -1.12
CA HIS A 179 11.01 -1.72 -0.05
C HIS A 179 9.55 -1.48 -0.43
N GLY A 180 8.65 -1.96 0.42
CA GLY A 180 7.23 -1.69 0.31
C GLY A 180 6.44 -2.36 1.41
N TYR A 181 5.13 -2.16 1.37
CA TYR A 181 4.22 -2.70 2.37
C TYR A 181 2.85 -3.01 1.75
N GLY A 182 2.15 -4.00 2.33
CA GLY A 182 0.81 -4.39 1.91
C GLY A 182 -0.07 -4.73 3.10
N GLY A 183 -1.32 -4.26 3.09
CA GLY A 183 -2.26 -4.46 4.20
C GLY A 183 -3.53 -3.62 4.04
N HIS A 184 -4.27 -3.42 5.14
CA HIS A 184 -5.46 -2.56 5.12
C HIS A 184 -5.09 -1.14 4.73
N GLY A 185 -5.82 -0.56 3.79
CA GLY A 185 -5.65 0.82 3.37
C GLY A 185 -6.96 1.41 2.89
N LEU A 186 -6.90 2.70 2.58
CA LEU A 186 -8.03 3.44 2.04
C LEU A 186 -7.66 3.95 0.65
N VAL A 187 -8.38 3.52 -0.38
CA VAL A 187 -8.22 4.07 -1.73
C VAL A 187 -8.99 5.37 -1.80
N LEU A 188 -8.29 6.50 -1.91
CA LEU A 188 -8.90 7.82 -2.03
C LEU A 188 -9.18 8.14 -3.50
N SER A 189 -10.15 9.03 -3.78
CA SER A 189 -10.35 9.54 -5.13
C SER A 189 -9.05 10.19 -5.65
N ALA A 190 -8.46 9.62 -6.70
CA ALA A 190 -7.18 10.04 -7.27
C ALA A 190 -7.12 11.53 -7.64
N VAL A 191 -8.26 12.12 -8.05
CA VAL A 191 -8.34 13.54 -8.47
C VAL A 191 -8.90 14.47 -7.39
N ARG A 192 -9.20 13.95 -6.19
CA ARG A 192 -9.74 14.71 -5.05
C ARG A 192 -9.15 14.26 -3.71
N VAL A 193 -7.88 13.86 -3.71
CA VAL A 193 -7.23 13.25 -2.54
C VAL A 193 -7.31 14.16 -1.32
N SER A 194 -7.01 15.45 -1.50
CA SER A 194 -6.99 16.41 -0.39
C SER A 194 -8.34 16.51 0.33
N ASP A 195 -9.45 16.36 -0.38
CA ASP A 195 -10.79 16.45 0.21
C ASP A 195 -11.14 15.21 1.05
N ASN A 196 -10.44 14.08 0.83
CA ASN A 196 -10.78 12.78 1.41
C ASN A 196 -9.78 12.29 2.49
N GLN A 197 -8.57 12.84 2.52
CA GLN A 197 -7.58 12.64 3.59
C GLN A 197 -8.11 12.91 5.02
N PRO A 198 -9.03 13.86 5.27
CA PRO A 198 -9.58 14.05 6.62
C PRO A 198 -10.29 12.82 7.18
N PHE A 199 -11.02 12.08 6.33
CA PHE A 199 -11.65 10.82 6.74
C PHE A 199 -10.61 9.73 6.99
N GLU A 200 -9.58 9.64 6.15
CA GLU A 200 -8.44 8.73 6.36
C GLU A 200 -7.76 9.01 7.71
N ALA A 201 -7.55 10.28 8.07
CA ALA A 201 -6.99 10.68 9.35
C ALA A 201 -7.85 10.20 10.53
N MET A 202 -9.17 10.44 10.47
CA MET A 202 -10.11 9.99 11.49
C MET A 202 -10.13 8.46 11.63
N LEU A 203 -10.00 7.73 10.52
CA LEU A 203 -9.99 6.27 10.55
C LEU A 203 -8.67 5.71 11.11
N ALA A 204 -7.53 6.34 10.82
CA ALA A 204 -6.23 5.96 11.36
C ALA A 204 -6.14 6.11 12.88
N ASP A 205 -6.86 7.08 13.47
CA ASP A 205 -6.98 7.22 14.94
C ASP A 205 -7.74 6.04 15.58
N LYS A 206 -8.43 5.21 14.78
CA LYS A 206 -9.19 4.04 15.23
C LYS A 206 -8.49 2.72 14.91
N LEU A 207 -7.61 2.70 13.90
CA LEU A 207 -7.02 1.49 13.34
C LEU A 207 -5.51 1.67 13.13
N ASN A 208 -4.69 1.13 14.03
CA ASN A 208 -3.24 1.16 13.90
C ASN A 208 -2.75 0.37 12.66
N GLY A 209 -3.51 -0.60 12.17
CA GLY A 209 -3.13 -1.43 11.03
C GLY A 209 -3.33 -0.77 9.67
N LEU A 210 -4.03 0.37 9.64
CA LEU A 210 -4.36 1.10 8.42
C LEU A 210 -3.14 1.82 7.84
N ASP A 211 -2.84 1.57 6.57
CA ASP A 211 -1.95 2.42 5.77
C ASP A 211 -2.61 3.77 5.47
N VAL A 212 -1.83 4.84 5.60
CA VAL A 212 -2.28 6.22 5.48
C VAL A 212 -1.43 6.97 4.49
N GLY A 213 -2.08 7.76 3.64
CA GLY A 213 -1.44 8.83 2.89
C GLY A 213 -1.09 8.46 1.46
N LEU A 214 -0.63 9.46 0.72
CA LEU A 214 -0.41 9.32 -0.71
C LEU A 214 0.86 8.51 -1.01
N PRO A 215 0.82 7.58 -1.99
CA PRO A 215 2.03 6.86 -2.42
C PRO A 215 3.15 7.81 -2.85
N LEU A 216 2.81 8.88 -3.57
CA LEU A 216 3.77 9.90 -4.01
C LEU A 216 4.45 10.63 -2.84
N GLY A 217 3.70 11.01 -1.80
CA GLY A 217 4.29 11.67 -0.62
C GLY A 217 5.24 10.75 0.15
N ALA A 218 4.99 9.45 0.15
CA ALA A 218 5.89 8.48 0.73
C ALA A 218 7.16 8.26 -0.11
N SER A 219 7.04 8.36 -1.44
CA SER A 219 8.14 8.08 -2.36
C SER A 219 9.27 9.11 -2.29
N GLU A 220 8.96 10.36 -1.92
CA GLU A 220 9.94 11.46 -1.69
C GLU A 220 11.02 11.15 -0.63
N THR A 221 10.76 10.14 0.22
CA THR A 221 11.66 9.73 1.31
C THR A 221 11.93 8.23 1.33
N ALA A 222 11.50 7.51 0.30
CA ALA A 222 11.68 6.06 0.23
C ALA A 222 13.16 5.65 0.08
N ASP A 223 14.02 6.53 -0.44
CA ASP A 223 15.48 6.36 -0.45
C ASP A 223 16.11 6.41 0.96
N LYS A 224 15.41 7.00 1.94
CA LYS A 224 15.90 7.23 3.31
C LYS A 224 15.45 6.16 4.31
N GLY A 225 14.66 5.19 3.88
CA GLY A 225 14.20 4.09 4.70
C GLY A 225 12.74 3.71 4.48
N ILE A 226 12.29 2.71 5.23
CA ILE A 226 10.93 2.20 5.13
C ILE A 226 9.93 3.14 5.80
N LYS A 227 8.77 3.34 5.17
CA LYS A 227 7.68 4.12 5.79
C LYS A 227 7.08 3.38 6.98
N THR A 228 6.81 2.08 6.85
CA THR A 228 6.11 1.31 7.88
C THR A 228 6.31 -0.19 7.67
N VAL A 229 5.89 -0.97 8.65
CA VAL A 229 5.64 -2.41 8.52
C VAL A 229 4.14 -2.65 8.37
N SER A 230 3.75 -3.71 7.69
CA SER A 230 2.35 -4.11 7.56
C SER A 230 2.23 -5.64 7.49
N TRP A 231 1.07 -6.14 7.06
CA TRP A 231 0.85 -7.56 6.83
C TRP A 231 1.89 -8.15 5.87
N LEU A 232 2.20 -7.44 4.79
CA LEU A 232 3.35 -7.71 3.93
C LEU A 232 4.34 -6.57 4.05
N THR A 233 5.63 -6.89 4.15
CA THR A 233 6.73 -5.90 4.16
C THR A 233 7.82 -6.39 3.22
N ALA A 234 8.07 -5.67 2.13
CA ALA A 234 9.17 -5.96 1.21
C ALA A 234 10.41 -5.18 1.63
N LEU A 235 11.58 -5.82 1.63
CA LEU A 235 12.88 -5.23 1.93
C LEU A 235 13.92 -5.72 0.94
N SER A 236 14.66 -4.82 0.30
CA SER A 236 15.82 -5.18 -0.52
C SER A 236 16.90 -5.80 0.34
N TYR A 237 17.77 -6.61 -0.28
CA TYR A 237 18.93 -7.17 0.43
C TYR A 237 19.82 -6.10 1.06
N GLU A 238 19.95 -4.92 0.45
CA GLU A 238 20.68 -3.80 1.03
C GLU A 238 20.09 -3.35 2.39
N LEU A 239 18.76 -3.33 2.53
CA LEU A 239 18.10 -3.01 3.79
C LEU A 239 18.17 -4.17 4.80
N VAL A 240 18.07 -5.41 4.33
CA VAL A 240 18.18 -6.62 5.15
C VAL A 240 19.57 -6.71 5.78
N GLU A 241 20.64 -6.40 5.06
CA GLU A 241 22.00 -6.40 5.61
C GLU A 241 22.19 -5.34 6.71
N LYS A 242 21.51 -4.17 6.61
CA LYS A 242 21.56 -3.12 7.65
C LYS A 242 20.95 -3.55 8.99
N ILE A 243 20.15 -4.61 9.01
CA ILE A 243 19.50 -5.17 10.20
C ILE A 243 20.06 -6.53 10.60
N GLY A 244 21.25 -6.92 10.10
CA GLY A 244 21.92 -8.17 10.50
C GLY A 244 21.68 -9.36 9.57
N GLY A 245 21.02 -9.16 8.44
CA GLY A 245 20.80 -10.21 7.43
C GLY A 245 19.57 -11.07 7.70
N ILE A 246 19.35 -12.07 6.83
CA ILE A 246 18.18 -12.97 6.90
C ILE A 246 18.15 -13.75 8.23
N GLY A 247 19.32 -14.21 8.71
CA GLY A 247 19.41 -14.98 9.95
C GLY A 247 18.91 -14.21 11.18
N GLU A 248 19.07 -12.89 11.22
CA GLU A 248 18.51 -12.06 12.30
C GLU A 248 16.98 -12.01 12.21
N ILE A 249 16.43 -11.91 11.00
CA ILE A 249 14.99 -11.95 10.76
C ILE A 249 14.41 -13.29 11.22
N GLU A 250 15.03 -14.41 10.85
CA GLU A 250 14.58 -15.75 11.24
C GLU A 250 14.70 -16.00 12.76
N ALA A 251 15.72 -15.41 13.41
CA ALA A 251 15.89 -15.51 14.85
C ALA A 251 14.84 -14.71 15.63
N GLU A 252 14.48 -13.53 15.15
CA GLU A 252 13.53 -12.64 15.85
C GLU A 252 12.06 -12.88 15.46
N LEU A 253 11.79 -13.43 14.27
CA LEU A 253 10.44 -13.66 13.75
C LEU A 253 10.19 -15.18 13.54
N PRO A 254 9.44 -15.87 14.42
CA PRO A 254 9.24 -17.31 14.29
C PRO A 254 8.31 -17.70 13.13
N MET A 255 8.72 -18.66 12.29
CA MET A 255 8.04 -19.05 11.03
C MET A 255 6.65 -19.71 11.19
N ASP A 256 6.20 -19.95 12.41
CA ASP A 256 4.81 -20.34 12.71
C ASP A 256 3.83 -19.17 12.48
N TRP A 257 4.29 -17.93 12.63
CA TRP A 257 3.49 -16.70 12.47
C TRP A 257 3.96 -15.83 11.30
N PHE A 258 5.22 -16.02 10.88
CA PHE A 258 5.82 -15.26 9.80
C PHE A 258 6.20 -16.16 8.62
N ALA A 259 6.18 -15.61 7.41
CA ALA A 259 6.70 -16.29 6.23
C ALA A 259 7.61 -15.33 5.46
N ILE A 260 8.65 -15.88 4.84
CA ILE A 260 9.62 -15.12 4.06
C ILE A 260 9.60 -15.63 2.62
N TYR A 261 9.52 -14.70 1.67
CA TYR A 261 9.52 -14.99 0.24
C TYR A 261 10.65 -14.23 -0.44
N ASP A 262 11.58 -14.94 -1.07
CA ASP A 262 12.63 -14.33 -1.89
C ASP A 262 12.04 -13.78 -3.19
N TYR A 263 12.32 -12.52 -3.50
CA TYR A 263 11.93 -11.87 -4.76
C TYR A 263 13.11 -11.55 -5.69
N GLY A 264 14.28 -12.13 -5.44
CA GLY A 264 15.50 -12.02 -6.24
C GLY A 264 16.45 -10.93 -5.75
N SER A 265 15.95 -9.71 -5.54
CA SER A 265 16.73 -8.58 -5.01
C SER A 265 16.42 -8.23 -3.54
N GLY A 266 15.61 -9.06 -2.88
CA GLY A 266 15.24 -8.90 -1.48
C GLY A 266 14.21 -9.94 -1.02
N LEU A 267 13.53 -9.63 0.08
CA LEU A 267 12.57 -10.51 0.75
C LEU A 267 11.24 -9.80 1.02
N VAL A 268 10.13 -10.53 0.85
CA VAL A 268 8.84 -10.16 1.42
C VAL A 268 8.63 -10.94 2.71
N ILE A 269 8.43 -10.23 3.82
CA ILE A 269 8.00 -10.79 5.10
C ILE A 269 6.48 -10.67 5.20
N GLN A 270 5.80 -11.80 5.42
CA GLN A 270 4.39 -11.86 5.76
C GLN A 270 4.20 -12.02 7.28
N SER A 271 3.36 -11.16 7.86
CA SER A 271 3.10 -11.07 9.30
C SER A 271 1.70 -11.57 9.64
N GLY A 272 1.55 -12.88 9.84
CA GLY A 272 0.29 -13.55 10.16
C GLY A 272 -0.57 -13.91 8.94
N PRO A 273 -1.68 -14.64 9.17
CA PRO A 273 -2.45 -15.27 8.10
C PRO A 273 -3.31 -14.30 7.28
N ILE A 274 -3.71 -13.17 7.86
CA ILE A 274 -4.61 -12.19 7.22
C ILE A 274 -4.15 -10.75 7.51
N PRO A 275 -4.53 -9.75 6.69
CA PRO A 275 -4.28 -8.35 7.00
C PRO A 275 -4.84 -7.93 8.36
N GLU A 276 -4.07 -7.17 9.13
CA GLU A 276 -4.40 -6.78 10.51
C GLU A 276 -4.92 -5.35 10.58
N ALA A 277 -6.12 -5.14 11.13
CA ALA A 277 -6.69 -3.80 11.28
C ALA A 277 -6.17 -3.09 12.55
N ALA A 278 -5.76 -3.87 13.56
CA ALA A 278 -5.24 -3.40 14.85
C ALA A 278 -6.03 -2.22 15.47
N PRO A 279 -7.28 -2.44 15.94
CA PRO A 279 -8.07 -1.41 16.62
C PRO A 279 -7.30 -0.75 17.77
N THR A 280 -7.41 0.57 17.90
CA THR A 280 -6.64 1.34 18.90
C THR A 280 -7.11 1.13 20.33
N ASP A 281 -8.31 0.58 20.53
CA ASP A 281 -8.86 0.18 21.82
C ASP A 281 -8.48 -1.25 22.25
N GLN A 282 -7.71 -1.96 21.42
CA GLN A 282 -7.19 -3.28 21.68
C GLN A 282 -5.66 -3.25 21.80
N PRO A 283 -5.05 -4.25 22.46
CA PRO A 283 -3.59 -4.37 22.47
C PRO A 283 -3.02 -4.45 21.06
N LYS A 284 -1.84 -3.86 20.85
CA LYS A 284 -1.16 -3.93 19.54
C LYS A 284 -0.84 -5.40 19.21
N PRO A 285 -1.01 -5.83 17.95
CA PRO A 285 -0.62 -7.18 17.52
C PRO A 285 0.90 -7.35 17.56
N ALA A 286 1.38 -8.40 18.23
CA ALA A 286 2.79 -8.80 18.28
C ALA A 286 3.35 -9.03 16.87
N ARG A 287 2.55 -9.59 15.96
CA ARG A 287 2.90 -9.73 14.54
C ARG A 287 3.22 -8.42 13.80
N LEU A 288 2.81 -7.26 14.32
CA LEU A 288 3.21 -5.96 13.77
C LEU A 288 4.26 -5.25 14.64
N VAL A 289 4.21 -5.44 15.96
CA VAL A 289 5.17 -4.85 16.89
C VAL A 289 6.57 -5.43 16.72
N LEU A 290 6.70 -6.75 16.61
CA LEU A 290 8.01 -7.42 16.52
C LEU A 290 8.76 -7.02 15.23
N PRO A 291 8.15 -7.05 14.02
CA PRO A 291 8.81 -6.52 12.83
C PRO A 291 9.11 -5.02 12.90
N ASN A 292 8.19 -4.19 13.43
CA ASN A 292 8.43 -2.76 13.58
C ASN A 292 9.67 -2.47 14.43
N ARG A 293 9.83 -3.23 15.53
CA ARG A 293 10.98 -3.14 16.41
C ARG A 293 12.27 -3.54 15.68
N LEU A 294 12.26 -4.71 15.02
CA LEU A 294 13.41 -5.21 14.29
C LEU A 294 13.87 -4.24 13.19
N PHE A 295 12.92 -3.66 12.45
CA PHE A 295 13.22 -2.77 11.32
C PHE A 295 13.35 -1.30 11.71
N LYS A 296 13.34 -0.97 13.01
CA LYS A 296 13.40 0.41 13.50
C LYS A 296 14.63 1.18 13.01
N ALA A 297 15.77 0.50 12.85
CA ALA A 297 17.02 1.09 12.38
C ALA A 297 16.98 1.54 10.91
N ILE A 298 16.10 0.96 10.10
CA ILE A 298 15.93 1.27 8.67
C ILE A 298 14.65 2.05 8.37
N ARG A 299 13.94 2.52 9.40
CA ARG A 299 12.74 3.34 9.24
C ARG A 299 13.10 4.74 8.76
N ALA A 300 12.35 5.24 7.77
CA ALA A 300 12.49 6.60 7.29
C ALA A 300 12.28 7.61 8.45
N PRO A 301 13.15 8.62 8.59
CA PRO A 301 13.07 9.57 9.71
C PRO A 301 11.82 10.46 9.64
N LYS A 302 11.31 10.71 8.44
CA LYS A 302 10.12 11.52 8.17
C LYS A 302 9.49 11.06 6.87
N VAL A 303 8.16 11.12 6.80
CA VAL A 303 7.37 10.77 5.62
C VAL A 303 6.26 11.80 5.43
N SER A 304 6.00 12.21 4.19
CA SER A 304 4.85 13.06 3.86
C SER A 304 3.61 12.18 3.68
N LEU A 305 2.67 12.23 4.63
CA LEU A 305 1.45 11.41 4.59
C LEU A 305 0.28 12.19 3.97
N HIS A 306 -0.04 13.36 4.54
CA HIS A 306 -1.16 14.20 4.11
C HIS A 306 -0.71 15.58 3.64
N ASN A 307 -1.56 16.19 2.81
CA ASN A 307 -1.41 17.59 2.42
C ASN A 307 -1.70 18.53 3.61
N PRO A 308 -1.16 19.76 3.61
CA PRO A 308 -1.51 20.76 4.61
C PRO A 308 -3.02 21.02 4.67
N SER A 309 -3.53 21.19 5.89
CA SER A 309 -4.94 21.55 6.14
C SER A 309 -5.22 22.96 5.62
N LYS A 310 -6.37 23.14 4.94
CA LYS A 310 -6.80 24.45 4.42
C LYS A 310 -7.82 25.15 5.33
N ASN A 311 -8.68 24.38 6.00
CA ASN A 311 -9.80 24.88 6.79
C ASN A 311 -9.82 24.33 8.22
N GLY A 312 -8.71 23.74 8.69
CA GLY A 312 -8.63 23.13 10.02
C GLY A 312 -9.18 21.71 10.08
N GLU A 313 -9.44 21.08 8.93
CA GLU A 313 -9.80 19.66 8.87
C GLU A 313 -8.66 18.76 9.41
N PRO A 314 -8.98 17.59 10.00
CA PRO A 314 -7.99 16.62 10.47
C PRO A 314 -7.00 16.23 9.39
N ARG A 315 -5.71 16.14 9.76
CA ARG A 315 -4.61 15.72 8.88
C ARG A 315 -3.53 15.00 9.69
N ILE A 316 -2.89 14.02 9.08
CA ILE A 316 -1.72 13.34 9.62
C ILE A 316 -0.47 14.02 9.05
N ILE A 317 -0.11 15.17 9.66
CA ILE A 317 1.05 15.99 9.30
C ILE A 317 1.87 16.33 10.55
N GLY A 318 3.14 16.72 10.36
CA GLY A 318 4.02 17.13 11.46
C GLY A 318 4.09 16.07 12.56
N TRP A 319 3.78 16.47 13.80
CA TRP A 319 3.80 15.56 14.96
C TRP A 319 2.88 14.34 14.79
N ALA A 320 1.69 14.50 14.19
CA ALA A 320 0.77 13.37 13.98
C ALA A 320 1.36 12.33 13.02
N ALA A 321 2.07 12.77 11.98
CA ALA A 321 2.79 11.87 11.08
C ALA A 321 3.94 11.14 11.80
N GLU A 322 4.67 11.83 12.67
CA GLU A 322 5.71 11.19 13.49
C GLU A 322 5.14 10.14 14.44
N GLN A 323 3.99 10.41 15.07
CA GLN A 323 3.31 9.42 15.92
C GLN A 323 2.81 8.23 15.12
N TRP A 324 2.27 8.46 13.92
CA TRP A 324 1.83 7.37 13.05
C TRP A 324 3.00 6.45 12.66
N LEU A 325 4.18 7.01 12.35
CA LEU A 325 5.39 6.22 12.07
C LEU A 325 5.87 5.40 13.28
N LYS A 326 5.62 5.89 14.50
CA LYS A 326 6.02 5.28 15.78
C LYS A 326 4.91 4.48 16.46
N ARG A 327 3.74 4.30 15.82
CA ARG A 327 2.55 3.73 16.47
C ARG A 327 2.77 2.31 17.03
N PHE A 328 3.70 1.56 16.47
CA PHE A 328 4.09 0.22 16.93
C PHE A 328 5.38 0.20 17.77
N ASP A 329 5.95 1.36 18.11
CA ASP A 329 7.08 1.41 19.03
C ASP A 329 6.62 0.95 20.42
N ILE A 330 7.55 0.25 21.08
CA ILE A 330 7.45 -0.26 22.44
C ILE A 330 8.76 0.03 23.16
N GLU A 331 8.71 0.05 24.48
CA GLU A 331 9.90 0.09 25.33
C GLU A 331 10.60 -1.27 25.36
N GLU A 332 11.86 -1.29 25.79
CA GLU A 332 12.70 -2.50 25.75
C GLU A 332 12.18 -3.61 26.68
N ASP A 333 11.65 -3.23 27.84
CA ASP A 333 11.10 -4.14 28.84
C ASP A 333 9.76 -4.75 28.43
N GLU A 334 9.08 -4.18 27.43
CA GLU A 334 7.85 -4.73 26.86
C GLU A 334 8.11 -5.89 25.87
N LEU A 335 9.34 -6.06 25.37
CA LEU A 335 9.66 -7.04 24.33
C LEU A 335 9.21 -8.46 24.68
N MET A 336 9.54 -8.92 25.89
CA MET A 336 9.21 -10.27 26.32
C MET A 336 7.69 -10.48 26.43
N ALA A 337 6.94 -9.43 26.78
CA ALA A 337 5.48 -9.49 26.81
C ALA A 337 4.89 -9.66 25.41
N TYR A 338 5.46 -9.01 24.38
CA TYR A 338 5.03 -9.19 23.00
C TYR A 338 5.47 -10.54 22.40
N LYS A 339 6.67 -11.04 22.74
CA LYS A 339 7.08 -12.41 22.37
C LYS A 339 6.15 -13.47 22.97
N ALA A 340 5.70 -13.28 24.22
CA ALA A 340 4.70 -14.16 24.84
C ALA A 340 3.32 -14.02 24.18
N ARG A 341 2.86 -12.79 23.91
CA ARG A 341 1.59 -12.50 23.24
C ARG A 341 1.49 -13.15 21.86
N LEU A 342 2.59 -13.20 21.11
CA LEU A 342 2.63 -13.86 19.79
C LEU A 342 2.12 -15.31 19.86
N LEU A 343 2.36 -16.02 20.97
CA LEU A 343 1.94 -17.42 21.13
C LEU A 343 0.43 -17.61 21.07
N ASP A 344 -0.34 -16.57 21.40
CA ASP A 344 -1.81 -16.55 21.37
C ASP A 344 -2.38 -16.01 20.04
N GLU A 345 -1.52 -15.48 19.16
CA GLU A 345 -1.94 -14.95 17.87
C GLU A 345 -2.13 -16.06 16.81
N PRO A 346 -3.02 -15.86 15.82
CA PRO A 346 -3.25 -16.84 14.76
C PRO A 346 -1.97 -17.18 14.00
N ARG A 347 -1.68 -18.48 13.87
CA ARG A 347 -0.57 -19.01 13.09
C ARG A 347 -0.88 -19.02 11.60
N LEU A 348 0.18 -19.06 10.81
CA LEU A 348 0.09 -19.31 9.38
C LEU A 348 -0.41 -20.73 9.10
N THR A 349 -1.14 -20.86 8.00
CA THR A 349 -1.61 -22.15 7.48
C THR A 349 -1.25 -22.26 6.00
N LYS A 350 -1.28 -23.48 5.45
CA LYS A 350 -1.09 -23.69 4.01
C LYS A 350 -2.09 -22.91 3.14
N ALA A 351 -3.26 -22.56 3.68
CA ALA A 351 -4.28 -21.80 2.97
C ALA A 351 -3.98 -20.30 2.92
N THR A 352 -3.07 -19.81 3.76
CA THR A 352 -2.78 -18.37 3.95
C THR A 352 -1.32 -18.04 3.63
N THR A 353 -0.57 -18.97 3.07
CA THR A 353 0.86 -18.83 2.73
C THR A 353 1.11 -19.29 1.31
N LEU A 354 2.03 -18.63 0.61
CA LEU A 354 2.50 -19.09 -0.69
C LEU A 354 3.34 -20.36 -0.54
N PRO A 355 3.37 -21.25 -1.55
CA PRO A 355 4.12 -22.51 -1.48
C PRO A 355 5.64 -22.29 -1.43
N ASP A 356 6.15 -21.22 -2.03
CA ASP A 356 7.58 -20.95 -2.22
C ASP A 356 8.21 -20.15 -1.06
N ARG A 357 7.85 -20.48 0.19
CA ARG A 357 8.48 -19.86 1.37
C ARG A 357 9.89 -20.40 1.61
N LEU A 358 10.80 -19.53 2.06
CA LEU A 358 12.17 -19.92 2.47
C LEU A 358 12.17 -20.86 3.68
#